data_AF-A0A445I7P8-F1
#
_entry.id   AF-A0A445I7P8-F1
#
_cell.length_a   1.000
_cell.length_b   1.000
_cell.length_c   1.000
_cell.angle_alpha   90.00
_cell.angle_beta   90.00
_cell.angle_gamma   90.00
#
_symmetry.space_group_name_H-M   'P 1'
#
loop_
_entity.id
_entity.type
_entity.pdbx_description
1 polymer ?
#
loop_
_entity_poly.entity_id
_entity_poly.type
_entity_poly.pdbx_seq_one_letter_code
_entity_poly.pdbx_strand_id
1 'polypeptide(L)'
;MDLHLKSLFDRFQEQFGSGPGLGPGSGTCMMKVDGIAPNFIKSIYKASAALYRTEPWKRLRPGHLFGVRVGKDSDWPGKKQPFPCVQFIGGDGGDVGFYMFRTENDAKKMTGSRETIHSPNVELLRVTYEVDSLMFPSNRKMIKSLSLEASGSDRFPVIDVARCTPSGDLRFRNPSIEELRFVYAFMKAISLVHSLLQVDRESGPKYSTVVCFEPFIETVDVQWPPEVAKGGYDLVAVTVSHPPGQAYDEKSNSASAGSTPTKYVEPPREDTFNDTKAYSSTGLRQCAMCEKEVYGEQSICCGRCRAVVYCSSICQKQHWNDTHKSMCGLYKAMMEREEELAIMIFMFPCSADQPCKWLESLGIHQKGMWRRKCSCYSHCSFGLLPVKGGLQELWGGIDEFEYPHDSPFNNHFISSPFLLSGWPEYYNLRSLPLSSPVADILSHPLTVYHILTTLNISSKNLILKGKEVIVHYLGPEGELDWMPAFAEVGHLLNGLGNVQIVMVGPEVPTNLSGTTSGIGSRVRVNLVRGVYQVEASYLPSPHVVIALNSRLESYSSWGGALDLIKSIGVPAFFTDQSEVSCVNAKQVLRNAGLHITHPVTPNPFRSPVKNLTASSNLPSYSNGFVFGVNT
;
A
#
# COMPACT_ATOMS: atom_id res chain seq x y z
N MET A 1 39.27 17.78 -30.34
CA MET A 1 37.90 17.68 -29.79
C MET A 1 37.95 17.86 -28.28
N ASP A 2 37.49 18.98 -27.75
CA ASP A 2 38.29 20.19 -27.64
C ASP A 2 38.21 20.65 -26.19
N LEU A 3 39.33 21.12 -25.62
CA LEU A 3 39.37 21.80 -24.32
C LEU A 3 38.36 22.96 -24.25
N HIS A 4 38.04 23.53 -25.41
CA HIS A 4 37.01 24.54 -25.59
C HIS A 4 35.59 24.01 -25.38
N LEU A 5 35.29 22.77 -25.81
CA LEU A 5 34.01 22.09 -25.56
C LEU A 5 33.87 21.73 -24.08
N LYS A 6 34.97 21.35 -23.41
CA LYS A 6 34.95 21.08 -21.96
C LYS A 6 34.72 22.36 -21.16
N SER A 7 35.44 23.44 -21.48
CA SER A 7 35.17 24.77 -20.92
C SER A 7 33.79 25.30 -21.27
N LEU A 8 33.25 24.97 -22.45
CA LEU A 8 31.88 25.32 -22.82
C LEU A 8 30.88 24.50 -22.02
N PHE A 9 31.07 23.20 -21.82
CA PHE A 9 30.22 22.34 -21.00
C PHE A 9 30.28 22.72 -19.52
N ASP A 10 31.47 23.04 -19.00
CA ASP A 10 31.67 23.54 -17.64
C ASP A 10 30.94 24.88 -17.48
N ARG A 11 31.09 25.82 -18.45
CA ARG A 11 30.31 27.07 -18.47
C ARG A 11 28.82 26.86 -18.75
N PHE A 12 28.42 25.83 -19.50
CA PHE A 12 27.02 25.53 -19.80
C PHE A 12 26.34 24.92 -18.56
N GLN A 13 27.07 24.13 -17.76
CA GLN A 13 26.61 23.66 -16.45
C GLN A 13 26.64 24.77 -15.39
N GLU A 14 27.58 25.72 -15.44
CA GLU A 14 27.59 26.91 -14.58
C GLU A 14 26.50 27.93 -14.97
N GLN A 15 26.15 28.04 -16.25
CA GLN A 15 25.20 29.03 -16.77
C GLN A 15 23.76 28.48 -16.93
N PHE A 16 23.59 27.15 -16.98
CA PHE A 16 22.30 26.44 -17.11
C PHE A 16 22.21 25.22 -16.18
N GLY A 17 22.73 25.34 -14.96
CA GLY A 17 22.63 24.32 -13.91
C GLY A 17 21.23 23.71 -13.86
N SER A 18 21.14 22.42 -14.16
CA SER A 18 19.87 21.74 -14.40
C SER A 18 19.19 21.40 -13.06
N GLY A 19 18.61 22.41 -12.41
CA GLY A 19 17.71 22.25 -11.26
C GLY A 19 17.92 23.20 -10.10
N PRO A 20 16.97 23.26 -9.15
CA PRO A 20 16.98 24.18 -8.01
C PRO A 20 18.08 23.91 -6.95
N GLY A 21 19.07 23.05 -7.22
CA GLY A 21 20.14 22.64 -6.30
C GLY A 21 21.51 23.24 -6.62
N LEU A 22 22.53 22.88 -5.83
CA LEU A 22 23.94 23.29 -5.93
C LEU A 22 24.75 22.54 -7.02
N GLY A 23 24.07 21.94 -8.01
CA GLY A 23 24.68 21.17 -9.09
C GLY A 23 25.21 19.78 -8.70
N PRO A 24 25.90 19.09 -9.63
CA PRO A 24 26.27 17.68 -9.49
C PRO A 24 27.23 17.39 -8.32
N GLY A 25 27.22 16.14 -7.87
CA GLY A 25 27.99 15.61 -6.75
C GLY A 25 29.50 15.71 -6.91
N SER A 26 30.21 15.57 -5.79
CA SER A 26 31.62 15.92 -5.69
C SER A 26 32.62 14.76 -5.83
N GLY A 27 32.16 13.61 -6.33
CA GLY A 27 32.96 12.39 -6.39
C GLY A 27 33.33 11.78 -5.02
N THR A 28 32.64 12.19 -3.95
CA THR A 28 32.69 11.50 -2.64
C THR A 28 32.19 10.08 -2.78
N CYS A 29 32.66 9.21 -1.89
CA CYS A 29 32.33 7.79 -1.92
C CYS A 29 32.23 7.28 -0.49
N MET A 30 31.09 6.68 -0.13
CA MET A 30 30.86 6.20 1.23
C MET A 30 31.90 5.18 1.69
N MET A 31 32.51 4.42 0.78
CA MET A 31 33.63 3.52 1.12
C MET A 31 34.88 4.23 1.67
N LYS A 32 34.99 5.56 1.54
CA LYS A 32 36.07 6.39 2.09
C LYS A 32 35.71 6.99 3.46
N VAL A 33 34.58 6.61 4.05
CA VAL A 33 34.18 7.06 5.39
C VAL A 33 34.79 6.13 6.43
N ASP A 34 35.55 6.69 7.35
CA ASP A 34 36.23 5.91 8.38
C ASP A 34 35.24 5.17 9.28
N GLY A 35 35.47 3.86 9.47
CA GLY A 35 34.67 3.00 10.35
C GLY A 35 33.30 2.59 9.80
N ILE A 36 32.97 2.89 8.55
CA ILE A 36 31.68 2.51 7.96
C ILE A 36 31.63 1.02 7.60
N ALA A 37 30.58 0.33 8.06
CA ALA A 37 30.32 -1.05 7.66
C ALA A 37 29.64 -1.11 6.27
N PRO A 38 30.02 -2.02 5.36
CA PRO A 38 29.35 -2.16 4.06
C PRO A 38 27.84 -2.44 4.16
N ASN A 39 27.39 -3.15 5.21
CA ASN A 39 25.97 -3.37 5.46
C ASN A 39 25.23 -2.10 5.90
N PHE A 40 25.91 -1.17 6.58
CA PHE A 40 25.32 0.13 6.89
C PHE A 40 25.14 0.96 5.62
N ILE A 41 26.09 0.89 4.67
CA ILE A 41 25.91 1.48 3.33
C ILE A 41 24.67 0.90 2.64
N LYS A 42 24.51 -0.42 2.63
CA LYS A 42 23.28 -1.06 2.08
C LYS A 42 22.01 -0.53 2.74
N SER A 43 22.02 -0.35 4.06
CA SER A 43 20.88 0.18 4.82
C SER A 43 20.55 1.63 4.44
N ILE A 44 21.56 2.47 4.21
CA ILE A 44 21.39 3.84 3.72
C ILE A 44 20.75 3.85 2.33
N TYR A 45 21.22 3.01 1.40
CA TYR A 45 20.65 2.91 0.06
C TYR A 45 19.20 2.42 0.08
N LYS A 46 18.87 1.44 0.93
CA LYS A 46 17.48 0.98 1.14
C LYS A 46 16.58 2.08 1.67
N ALA A 47 17.04 2.84 2.67
CA ALA A 47 16.28 3.97 3.23
C ALA A 47 16.09 5.08 2.20
N SER A 48 17.12 5.36 1.39
CA SER A 48 17.06 6.31 0.29
C SER A 48 16.06 5.87 -0.79
N ALA A 49 16.08 4.60 -1.21
CA ALA A 49 15.12 4.07 -2.18
C ALA A 49 13.68 4.11 -1.65
N ALA A 50 13.49 3.85 -0.35
CA ALA A 50 12.19 3.98 0.30
C ALA A 50 11.67 5.43 0.29
N LEU A 51 12.52 6.43 0.57
CA LEU A 51 12.15 7.85 0.45
C LEU A 51 11.89 8.27 -1.00
N TYR A 52 12.64 7.75 -1.95
CA TYR A 52 12.40 8.06 -3.35
C TYR A 52 11.02 7.57 -3.82
N ARG A 53 10.62 6.35 -3.40
CA ARG A 53 9.32 5.74 -3.75
C ARG A 53 8.11 6.52 -3.22
N THR A 54 8.28 7.34 -2.19
CA THR A 54 7.18 8.16 -1.65
C THR A 54 7.04 9.52 -2.33
N GLU A 55 7.91 9.82 -3.31
CA GLU A 55 7.86 10.99 -4.20
C GLU A 55 7.68 12.36 -3.49
N PRO A 56 8.45 12.67 -2.44
CA PRO A 56 8.27 13.91 -1.67
C PRO A 56 8.38 15.18 -2.53
N TRP A 57 9.20 15.16 -3.58
CA TRP A 57 9.47 16.29 -4.47
C TRP A 57 8.29 16.67 -5.39
N LYS A 58 7.25 15.84 -5.47
CA LYS A 58 6.00 16.25 -6.15
C LYS A 58 5.29 17.37 -5.38
N ARG A 59 5.45 17.41 -4.06
CA ARG A 59 4.73 18.33 -3.16
C ARG A 59 5.65 19.30 -2.42
N LEU A 60 6.87 18.87 -2.10
CA LEU A 60 7.83 19.67 -1.35
C LEU A 60 8.68 20.52 -2.30
N ARG A 61 9.05 21.71 -1.83
CA ARG A 61 9.81 22.73 -2.55
C ARG A 61 10.83 23.33 -1.57
N PRO A 62 11.88 24.03 -2.05
CA PRO A 62 12.91 24.61 -1.19
C PRO A 62 12.37 25.52 -0.07
N GLY A 63 11.23 26.17 -0.26
CA GLY A 63 10.58 26.98 0.79
C GLY A 63 10.05 26.18 2.00
N HIS A 64 9.88 24.86 1.87
CA HIS A 64 9.36 24.00 2.94
C HIS A 64 10.49 23.49 3.84
N LEU A 65 10.80 24.25 4.89
CA LEU A 65 11.82 23.87 5.88
C LEU A 65 11.22 22.94 6.95
N PHE A 66 11.99 21.93 7.34
CA PHE A 66 11.61 20.94 8.35
C PHE A 66 12.52 20.98 9.55
N GLY A 67 11.94 20.97 10.76
CA GLY A 67 12.67 20.70 12.00
C GLY A 67 12.84 19.19 12.19
N VAL A 68 14.03 18.76 12.60
CA VAL A 68 14.32 17.34 12.85
C VAL A 68 15.04 17.17 14.18
N ARG A 69 14.57 16.24 15.00
CA ARG A 69 15.22 15.80 16.24
C ARG A 69 15.31 14.28 16.24
N VAL A 70 16.51 13.74 16.37
CA VAL A 70 16.76 12.29 16.44
C VAL A 70 17.26 11.95 17.83
N GLY A 71 16.42 11.32 18.65
CA GLY A 71 16.74 11.03 20.04
C GLY A 71 17.01 12.30 20.87
N LYS A 72 17.89 12.19 21.86
CA LYS A 72 18.31 13.28 22.74
C LYS A 72 19.63 13.89 22.29
N ASP A 73 19.89 15.13 22.66
CA ASP A 73 21.16 15.80 22.37
C ASP A 73 22.37 15.05 22.94
N SER A 74 22.19 14.40 24.09
CA SER A 74 23.19 13.54 24.73
C SER A 74 23.64 12.36 23.88
N ASP A 75 22.83 11.95 22.91
CA ASP A 75 23.09 10.75 22.09
C ASP A 75 24.09 11.05 20.96
N TRP A 76 24.39 12.33 20.73
CA TRP A 76 25.26 12.83 19.67
C TRP A 76 26.62 13.32 20.18
N PRO A 77 27.68 13.17 19.36
CA PRO A 77 28.98 13.77 19.68
C PRO A 77 28.86 15.27 19.95
N GLY A 78 29.46 15.74 21.05
CA GLY A 78 29.36 17.15 21.45
C GLY A 78 28.04 17.54 22.11
N LYS A 79 27.18 16.56 22.45
CA LYS A 79 25.88 16.76 23.12
C LYS A 79 24.96 17.71 22.37
N LYS A 80 24.92 17.61 21.04
CA LYS A 80 24.12 18.49 20.17
C LYS A 80 23.74 17.77 18.87
N GLN A 81 22.48 17.92 18.42
CA GLN A 81 22.05 17.41 17.12
C GLN A 81 22.89 18.02 15.98
N PRO A 82 23.34 17.23 14.99
CA PRO A 82 24.18 17.72 13.90
C PRO A 82 23.43 18.61 12.91
N PHE A 83 22.20 18.26 12.53
CA PHE A 83 21.42 18.99 11.52
C PHE A 83 19.93 19.12 11.92
N PRO A 84 19.56 20.13 12.71
CA PRO A 84 18.19 20.31 13.18
C PRO A 84 17.22 20.81 12.10
N CYS A 85 17.71 21.23 10.93
CA CYS A 85 16.87 21.80 9.87
C CYS A 85 17.12 21.10 8.53
N VAL A 86 16.06 20.75 7.81
CA VAL A 86 16.13 20.07 6.51
C VAL A 86 15.30 20.80 5.46
N GLN A 87 15.78 20.79 4.22
CA GLN A 87 15.15 21.40 3.05
C GLN A 87 15.11 20.40 1.91
N PHE A 88 13.98 20.25 1.24
CA PHE A 88 13.89 19.45 0.01
C PHE A 88 14.23 20.29 -1.23
N ILE A 89 14.93 19.67 -2.18
CA ILE A 89 15.27 20.27 -3.48
C ILE A 89 14.72 19.40 -4.62
N GLY A 90 14.37 20.05 -5.73
CA GLY A 90 13.84 19.38 -6.93
C GLY A 90 12.32 19.48 -7.07
N GLY A 91 11.79 18.94 -8.18
CA GLY A 91 10.35 18.94 -8.50
C GLY A 91 9.97 19.56 -9.85
N ASP A 92 10.86 20.36 -10.45
CA ASP A 92 10.60 21.12 -11.68
C ASP A 92 11.62 20.83 -12.81
N GLY A 93 12.08 19.56 -12.91
CA GLY A 93 12.91 19.10 -14.04
C GLY A 93 14.44 19.13 -13.84
N GLY A 94 14.93 19.29 -12.60
CA GLY A 94 16.36 19.23 -12.30
C GLY A 94 16.71 18.39 -11.07
N ASP A 95 17.88 18.64 -10.44
CA ASP A 95 18.39 17.84 -9.31
C ASP A 95 17.35 17.60 -8.21
N VAL A 96 17.27 16.35 -7.77
CA VAL A 96 16.30 15.86 -6.81
C VAL A 96 17.03 15.41 -5.55
N GLY A 97 16.57 15.84 -4.37
CA GLY A 97 17.29 15.55 -3.12
C GLY A 97 16.80 16.34 -1.91
N PHE A 98 17.63 16.40 -0.87
CA PHE A 98 17.43 17.25 0.28
C PHE A 98 18.76 17.70 0.91
N TYR A 99 18.73 18.86 1.55
CA TYR A 99 19.84 19.48 2.26
C TYR A 99 19.55 19.55 3.76
N MET A 100 20.56 19.27 4.57
CA MET A 100 20.47 19.37 6.02
C MET A 100 21.43 20.47 6.51
N PHE A 101 20.90 21.39 7.31
CA PHE A 101 21.58 22.57 7.81
C PHE A 101 21.79 22.50 9.31
N ARG A 102 22.92 23.07 9.78
CA ARG A 102 23.25 23.15 11.21
C ARG A 102 22.37 24.15 11.96
N THR A 103 21.79 25.13 11.26
CA THR A 103 20.85 26.11 11.81
C THR A 103 19.75 26.44 10.81
N GLU A 104 18.58 26.86 11.31
CA GLU A 104 17.48 27.36 10.48
C GLU A 104 17.86 28.66 9.75
N ASN A 105 18.71 29.49 10.36
CA ASN A 105 19.17 30.74 9.76
C ASN A 105 20.02 30.48 8.51
N ASP A 106 20.88 29.47 8.54
CA ASP A 106 21.68 29.07 7.38
C ASP A 106 20.79 28.51 6.26
N ALA A 107 19.77 27.72 6.61
CA ALA A 107 18.77 27.25 5.65
C ALA A 107 18.05 28.41 4.97
N LYS A 108 17.57 29.39 5.74
CA LYS A 108 16.90 30.60 5.22
C LYS A 108 17.81 31.41 4.30
N LYS A 109 19.08 31.60 4.66
CA LYS A 109 20.07 32.32 3.83
C LYS A 109 20.32 31.65 2.48
N MET A 110 20.30 30.32 2.43
CA MET A 110 20.55 29.56 1.20
C MET A 110 19.27 29.22 0.42
N THR A 111 18.09 29.61 0.91
CA THR A 111 16.81 29.40 0.21
C THR A 111 16.51 30.57 -0.72
N GLY A 112 16.70 30.38 -2.02
CA GLY A 112 16.29 31.36 -3.05
C GLY A 112 14.87 31.12 -3.56
N SER A 113 14.40 32.02 -4.44
CA SER A 113 13.06 31.95 -5.03
C SER A 113 12.91 30.85 -6.10
N ARG A 114 14.01 30.47 -6.76
CA ARG A 114 14.04 29.45 -7.82
C ARG A 114 15.19 28.45 -7.70
N GLU A 115 16.19 28.74 -6.89
CA GLU A 115 17.41 27.92 -6.74
C GLU A 115 18.01 28.07 -5.34
N THR A 116 18.96 27.19 -5.00
CA THR A 116 19.72 27.27 -3.76
C THR A 116 20.84 28.30 -3.91
N ILE A 117 20.87 29.30 -3.03
CA ILE A 117 21.83 30.41 -3.10
C ILE A 117 23.15 29.97 -2.44
N HIS A 118 24.27 30.28 -3.08
CA HIS A 118 25.60 30.11 -2.50
C HIS A 118 25.80 31.15 -1.39
N SER A 119 25.85 30.71 -0.13
CA SER A 119 26.13 31.57 1.02
C SER A 119 27.51 31.25 1.60
N PRO A 120 28.43 32.24 1.68
CA PRO A 120 29.79 31.99 2.12
C PRO A 120 29.82 31.49 3.58
N ASN A 121 30.71 30.55 3.85
CA ASN A 121 30.93 29.94 5.17
C ASN A 121 29.76 29.09 5.70
N VAL A 122 28.75 28.80 4.88
CA VAL A 122 27.72 27.82 5.24
C VAL A 122 28.19 26.42 4.82
N GLU A 123 28.16 25.49 5.76
CA GLU A 123 28.37 24.05 5.53
C GLU A 123 27.04 23.32 5.67
N LEU A 124 26.69 22.49 4.68
CA LEU A 124 25.48 21.69 4.67
C LEU A 124 25.77 20.26 4.22
N LEU A 125 24.98 19.32 4.72
CA LEU A 125 24.98 17.95 4.23
C LEU A 125 23.95 17.83 3.11
N ARG A 126 24.34 17.20 2.01
CA ARG A 126 23.52 17.01 0.83
C ARG A 126 23.28 15.54 0.55
N VAL A 127 22.05 15.21 0.20
CA VAL A 127 21.66 13.93 -0.39
C VAL A 127 20.98 14.20 -1.72
N THR A 128 21.65 13.88 -2.82
CA THR A 128 21.14 14.03 -4.21
C THR A 128 20.93 12.69 -4.88
N TYR A 129 19.98 12.60 -5.80
CA TYR A 129 19.66 11.38 -6.54
C TYR A 129 20.16 11.47 -7.98
N GLU A 130 21.38 10.98 -8.19
CA GLU A 130 22.07 11.02 -9.48
C GLU A 130 21.77 9.78 -10.33
N VAL A 131 21.72 9.96 -11.65
CA VAL A 131 21.56 8.87 -12.62
C VAL A 131 22.87 8.10 -12.77
N ASP A 132 22.82 6.77 -12.90
CA ASP A 132 24.00 5.89 -13.02
C ASP A 132 24.99 6.35 -14.11
N SER A 133 24.48 6.87 -15.23
CA SER A 133 25.30 7.38 -16.34
C SER A 133 26.18 8.58 -15.96
N LEU A 134 25.74 9.40 -14.99
CA LEU A 134 26.41 10.61 -14.51
C LEU A 134 27.30 10.36 -13.29
N MET A 135 27.15 9.22 -12.62
CA MET A 135 27.90 8.93 -11.39
C MET A 135 29.41 8.77 -11.63
N PHE A 136 30.21 9.15 -10.63
CA PHE A 136 31.66 8.92 -10.66
C PHE A 136 32.01 7.41 -10.67
N PRO A 137 33.13 7.01 -11.32
CA PRO A 137 33.54 5.60 -11.40
C PRO A 137 33.69 4.89 -10.05
N SER A 138 34.15 5.60 -9.01
CA SER A 138 34.25 5.06 -7.65
C SER A 138 32.90 4.68 -7.07
N ASN A 139 31.86 5.50 -7.33
CA ASN A 139 30.51 5.24 -6.85
C ASN A 139 29.86 4.11 -7.63
N ARG A 140 30.03 4.05 -8.96
CA ARG A 140 29.55 2.90 -9.76
C ARG A 140 30.21 1.59 -9.33
N LYS A 141 31.52 1.61 -9.05
CA LYS A 141 32.24 0.44 -8.53
C LYS A 141 31.68 0.01 -7.17
N MET A 142 31.47 0.95 -6.26
CA MET A 142 30.85 0.70 -4.95
C MET A 142 29.46 0.07 -5.10
N ILE A 143 28.58 0.68 -5.90
CA ILE A 143 27.21 0.22 -6.17
C ILE A 143 27.21 -1.21 -6.70
N LYS A 144 28.03 -1.51 -7.72
CA LYS A 144 28.14 -2.85 -8.30
C LYS A 144 28.69 -3.86 -7.30
N SER A 145 29.75 -3.50 -6.57
CA SER A 145 30.42 -4.41 -5.63
C SER A 145 29.57 -4.79 -4.43
N LEU A 146 28.71 -3.88 -3.96
CA LEU A 146 27.83 -4.10 -2.81
C LEU A 146 26.40 -4.44 -3.21
N SER A 147 26.08 -4.51 -4.50
CA SER A 147 24.72 -4.72 -5.03
C SER A 147 23.71 -3.76 -4.41
N LEU A 148 24.01 -2.46 -4.46
CA LEU A 148 23.22 -1.41 -3.81
C LEU A 148 21.91 -1.16 -4.57
N GLU A 149 20.82 -0.94 -3.82
CA GLU A 149 19.48 -0.73 -4.36
C GLU A 149 19.38 0.61 -5.10
N ALA A 150 18.77 0.59 -6.29
CA ALA A 150 18.47 1.80 -7.04
C ALA A 150 17.24 2.51 -6.45
N SER A 151 17.28 3.84 -6.46
CA SER A 151 16.15 4.71 -6.20
C SER A 151 15.42 4.99 -7.51
N GLY A 152 14.26 4.38 -7.73
CA GLY A 152 13.57 4.43 -9.02
C GLY A 152 14.19 3.48 -10.06
N SER A 153 14.28 3.90 -11.32
CA SER A 153 14.78 3.08 -12.44
C SER A 153 16.31 2.96 -12.45
N ASP A 154 17.02 4.07 -12.24
CA ASP A 154 18.44 4.21 -12.57
C ASP A 154 19.15 5.30 -11.74
N ARG A 155 18.56 5.70 -10.60
CA ARG A 155 19.16 6.74 -9.74
C ARG A 155 19.70 6.17 -8.43
N PHE A 156 20.69 6.83 -7.87
CA PHE A 156 21.33 6.44 -6.63
C PHE A 156 21.63 7.67 -5.76
N PRO A 157 21.56 7.54 -4.43
CA PRO A 157 21.95 8.63 -3.55
C PRO A 157 23.46 8.91 -3.64
N VAL A 158 23.80 10.18 -3.77
CA VAL A 158 25.12 10.73 -3.50
C VAL A 158 25.02 11.57 -2.25
N ILE A 159 25.86 11.25 -1.26
CA ILE A 159 25.88 11.92 0.04
C ILE A 159 27.23 12.60 0.22
N ASP A 160 27.21 13.92 0.32
CA ASP A 160 28.39 14.74 0.53
C ASP A 160 28.11 15.88 1.52
N VAL A 161 29.18 16.47 2.05
CA VAL A 161 29.08 17.72 2.81
C VAL A 161 29.73 18.81 1.99
N ALA A 162 28.93 19.81 1.63
CA ALA A 162 29.31 20.94 0.81
C ALA A 162 29.56 22.17 1.70
N ARG A 163 30.59 22.95 1.36
CA ARG A 163 30.88 24.25 1.97
C ARG A 163 31.19 25.27 0.88
N CYS A 164 30.48 26.40 0.91
CA CYS A 164 30.79 27.53 0.04
C CYS A 164 31.98 28.32 0.62
N THR A 165 33.03 28.49 -0.17
CA THR A 165 34.16 29.37 0.20
C THR A 165 33.73 30.84 0.14
N PRO A 166 34.50 31.76 0.75
CA PRO A 166 34.29 33.20 0.57
C PRO A 166 34.36 33.67 -0.88
N SER A 167 35.03 32.92 -1.76
CA SER A 167 35.13 33.17 -3.21
C SER A 167 33.91 32.70 -4.01
N GLY A 168 32.95 31.99 -3.38
CA GLY A 168 31.75 31.46 -4.06
C GLY A 168 31.89 30.02 -4.58
N ASP A 169 33.06 29.40 -4.41
CA ASP A 169 33.34 28.04 -4.87
C ASP A 169 32.79 27.00 -3.88
N LEU A 170 32.28 25.89 -4.41
CA LEU A 170 31.86 24.75 -3.59
C LEU A 170 33.03 23.79 -3.35
N ARG A 171 33.31 23.53 -2.07
CA ARG A 171 34.20 22.46 -1.64
C ARG A 171 33.41 21.36 -0.98
N PHE A 172 33.85 20.12 -1.20
CA PHE A 172 33.14 18.96 -0.71
C PHE A 172 34.04 18.00 0.06
N ARG A 173 33.44 17.31 1.03
CA ARG A 173 34.07 16.24 1.81
C ARG A 173 33.12 15.05 1.97
N ASN A 174 33.67 13.89 2.31
CA ASN A 174 32.84 12.77 2.74
C ASN A 174 32.14 13.12 4.08
N PRO A 175 30.91 12.63 4.29
CA PRO A 175 30.26 12.73 5.59
C PRO A 175 30.96 11.84 6.62
N SER A 176 30.87 12.20 7.91
CA SER A 176 31.27 11.32 9.00
C SER A 176 30.22 10.23 9.25
N ILE A 177 30.59 9.16 9.96
CA ILE A 177 29.66 8.07 10.30
C ILE A 177 28.44 8.54 11.11
N GLU A 178 28.63 9.51 12.01
CA GLU A 178 27.55 10.07 12.82
C GLU A 178 26.61 10.95 11.99
N GLU A 179 27.15 11.71 11.02
CA GLU A 179 26.33 12.42 10.04
C GLU A 179 25.49 11.44 9.19
N LEU A 180 26.06 10.29 8.79
CA LEU A 180 25.32 9.24 8.07
C LEU A 180 24.25 8.54 8.93
N ARG A 181 24.50 8.33 10.23
CA ARG A 181 23.48 7.83 11.17
C ARG A 181 22.29 8.79 11.26
N PHE A 182 22.55 10.08 11.32
CA PHE A 182 21.50 11.10 11.33
C PHE A 182 20.68 11.09 10.03
N VAL A 183 21.36 11.04 8.87
CA VAL A 183 20.73 10.96 7.55
C VAL A 183 19.85 9.72 7.42
N TYR A 184 20.33 8.56 7.85
CA TYR A 184 19.56 7.32 7.84
C TYR A 184 18.26 7.46 8.66
N ALA A 185 18.39 7.96 9.90
CA ALA A 185 17.24 8.13 10.80
C ALA A 185 16.21 9.10 10.22
N PHE A 186 16.67 10.23 9.67
CA PHE A 186 15.81 11.19 9.02
C PHE A 186 15.11 10.59 7.79
N MET A 187 15.81 9.90 6.89
CA MET A 187 15.19 9.30 5.70
C MET A 187 14.11 8.29 6.08
N LYS A 188 14.37 7.44 7.07
CA LYS A 188 13.38 6.47 7.58
C LYS A 188 12.16 7.15 8.16
N ALA A 189 12.34 8.23 8.92
CA ALA A 189 11.24 8.97 9.53
C ALA A 189 10.44 9.75 8.48
N ILE A 190 11.12 10.54 7.65
CA ILE A 190 10.47 11.43 6.68
C ILE A 190 9.66 10.65 5.66
N SER A 191 10.11 9.45 5.22
CA SER A 191 9.34 8.53 4.37
C SER A 191 7.97 8.14 4.95
N LEU A 192 7.80 8.17 6.27
CA LEU A 192 6.54 7.84 6.93
C LEU A 192 5.65 9.06 7.14
N VAL A 193 6.25 10.24 7.31
CA VAL A 193 5.53 11.42 7.81
C VAL A 193 5.33 12.54 6.79
N HIS A 194 6.13 12.64 5.72
CA HIS A 194 5.98 13.76 4.77
C HIS A 194 4.64 13.72 4.02
N SER A 195 4.01 12.55 3.89
CA SER A 195 2.70 12.40 3.25
C SER A 195 1.56 12.93 4.13
N LEU A 196 1.80 13.06 5.45
CA LEU A 196 0.85 13.54 6.45
C LEU A 196 0.69 15.07 6.48
N LEU A 197 1.60 15.82 5.84
CA LEU A 197 1.52 17.28 5.74
C LEU A 197 0.20 17.70 5.08
N GLN A 198 -0.55 18.57 5.75
CA GLN A 198 -1.82 19.11 5.25
C GLN A 198 -1.60 20.49 4.63
N VAL A 199 -2.25 20.77 3.52
CA VAL A 199 -2.10 22.06 2.81
C VAL A 199 -2.93 23.14 3.51
N ASP A 200 -2.27 24.22 3.94
CA ASP A 200 -2.92 25.41 4.50
C ASP A 200 -3.59 26.20 3.36
N ARG A 201 -4.92 26.29 3.43
CA ARG A 201 -5.76 26.96 2.42
C ARG A 201 -6.23 28.36 2.84
N GLU A 202 -5.92 28.80 4.06
CA GLU A 202 -6.44 30.04 4.63
C GLU A 202 -5.37 31.12 4.80
N SER A 203 -4.08 30.74 4.92
CA SER A 203 -3.00 31.68 5.27
C SER A 203 -2.02 32.05 4.14
N GLY A 204 -2.17 31.47 2.94
CA GLY A 204 -1.24 31.67 1.82
C GLY A 204 -1.43 32.99 1.07
N PRO A 205 -0.36 33.66 0.58
CA PRO A 205 -0.50 34.80 -0.31
C PRO A 205 -1.29 34.39 -1.57
N LYS A 206 -2.37 35.12 -1.91
CA LYS A 206 -3.30 34.81 -3.02
C LYS A 206 -2.67 34.72 -4.43
N TYR A 207 -1.37 34.95 -4.55
CA TYR A 207 -0.60 34.93 -5.81
C TYR A 207 0.66 34.04 -5.74
N SER A 208 0.84 33.21 -4.70
CA SER A 208 1.98 32.29 -4.58
C SER A 208 1.70 30.96 -5.29
N THR A 209 2.60 30.53 -6.17
CA THR A 209 2.61 29.19 -6.77
C THR A 209 3.12 28.10 -5.81
N VAL A 210 3.62 28.49 -4.63
CA VAL A 210 4.16 27.58 -3.61
C VAL A 210 3.07 27.19 -2.62
N VAL A 211 2.84 25.88 -2.48
CA VAL A 211 1.84 25.27 -1.59
C VAL A 211 2.22 25.48 -0.12
N CYS A 212 1.44 26.20 0.66
CA CYS A 212 1.67 26.32 2.11
C CYS A 212 1.15 25.08 2.84
N PHE A 213 1.81 24.66 3.93
CA PHE A 213 1.35 23.58 4.80
C PHE A 213 0.96 24.09 6.19
N GLU A 214 -0.01 23.45 6.81
CA GLU A 214 -0.36 23.67 8.21
C GLU A 214 0.81 23.26 9.13
N PRO A 215 0.94 23.88 10.31
CA PRO A 215 1.89 23.41 11.32
C PRO A 215 1.75 21.92 11.60
N PHE A 216 2.86 21.21 11.54
CA PHE A 216 2.95 19.76 11.62
C PHE A 216 4.06 19.39 12.61
N ILE A 217 3.79 18.40 13.46
CA ILE A 217 4.80 17.74 14.29
C ILE A 217 4.39 16.29 14.46
N GLU A 218 5.32 15.37 14.19
CA GLU A 218 5.09 13.93 14.36
C GLU A 218 6.37 13.26 14.83
N THR A 219 6.24 12.30 15.75
CA THR A 219 7.33 11.49 16.26
C THR A 219 7.13 10.04 15.86
N VAL A 220 8.14 9.44 15.23
CA VAL A 220 8.13 8.03 14.81
C VAL A 220 9.34 7.29 15.34
N ASP A 221 9.16 6.03 15.71
CA ASP A 221 10.27 5.17 16.12
C ASP A 221 10.99 4.61 14.89
N VAL A 222 12.28 4.89 14.78
CA VAL A 222 13.15 4.38 13.73
C VAL A 222 14.07 3.32 14.30
N GLN A 223 14.08 2.16 13.65
CA GLN A 223 14.99 1.08 14.00
C GLN A 223 16.40 1.32 13.44
N TRP A 224 17.42 1.24 14.30
CA TRP A 224 18.81 1.24 13.91
C TRP A 224 19.18 -0.08 13.22
N PRO A 225 19.98 -0.03 12.12
CA PRO A 225 20.65 -1.20 11.62
C PRO A 225 21.55 -1.81 12.70
N PRO A 226 21.69 -3.16 12.75
CA PRO A 226 22.51 -3.84 13.75
C PRO A 226 23.95 -3.29 13.83
N GLU A 227 24.48 -2.78 12.71
CA GLU A 227 25.83 -2.23 12.61
C GLU A 227 26.02 -0.89 13.34
N VAL A 228 24.93 -0.18 13.67
CA VAL A 228 24.97 1.17 14.29
C VAL A 228 24.14 1.29 15.56
N ALA A 229 23.50 0.20 16.00
CA ALA A 229 22.83 0.10 17.30
C ALA A 229 23.88 0.11 18.42
N LYS A 230 23.72 1.02 19.39
CA LYS A 230 24.63 1.13 20.56
C LYS A 230 23.87 0.65 21.81
N GLY A 231 24.37 -0.41 22.46
CA GLY A 231 23.99 -0.76 23.84
C GLY A 231 22.61 -1.39 24.05
N GLY A 232 22.05 -2.12 23.07
CA GLY A 232 20.80 -2.88 23.24
C GLY A 232 19.50 -2.07 23.07
N TYR A 233 19.61 -0.78 22.72
CA TYR A 233 18.47 0.03 22.28
C TYR A 233 18.46 0.09 20.74
N ASP A 234 17.55 -0.65 20.14
CA ASP A 234 17.47 -0.78 18.68
C ASP A 234 16.56 0.28 18.03
N LEU A 235 15.81 1.05 18.81
CA LEU A 235 14.89 2.08 18.34
C LEU A 235 15.35 3.48 18.77
N VAL A 236 15.13 4.46 17.90
CA VAL A 236 15.28 5.89 18.21
C VAL A 236 14.02 6.65 17.80
N ALA A 237 13.51 7.48 18.71
CA ALA A 237 12.42 8.40 18.39
C ALA A 237 12.95 9.53 17.49
N VAL A 238 12.34 9.70 16.32
CA VAL A 238 12.64 10.79 15.39
C VAL A 238 11.43 11.69 15.28
N THR A 239 11.58 12.95 15.70
CA THR A 239 10.54 13.97 15.59
C THR A 239 10.81 14.84 14.37
N VAL A 240 9.80 14.99 13.50
CA VAL A 240 9.82 15.85 12.33
C VAL A 240 8.75 16.92 12.50
N SER A 241 9.10 18.18 12.28
CA SER A 241 8.16 19.29 12.34
C SER A 241 8.22 20.17 11.09
N HIS A 242 7.12 20.85 10.77
CA HIS A 242 7.06 21.91 9.78
C HIS A 242 6.10 23.00 10.28
N PRO A 243 6.50 24.28 10.37
CA PRO A 243 7.86 24.78 10.24
C PRO A 243 8.79 24.21 11.34
N PRO A 244 10.11 24.46 11.26
CA PRO A 244 11.03 24.08 12.33
C PRO A 244 10.65 24.71 13.67
N GLY A 245 10.85 23.98 14.78
CA GLY A 245 10.68 24.52 16.13
C GLY A 245 9.31 24.38 16.80
N GLN A 246 8.36 23.63 16.20
CA GLN A 246 7.08 23.29 16.83
C GLN A 246 7.28 22.38 18.05
N ALA A 247 6.42 22.49 19.07
CA ALA A 247 6.35 21.61 20.23
C ALA A 247 4.91 21.07 20.39
N TYR A 248 4.74 19.89 21.02
CA TYR A 248 3.41 19.34 21.31
C TYR A 248 2.71 20.21 22.37
N ASP A 249 1.56 20.81 22.02
CA ASP A 249 0.71 21.54 22.97
C ASP A 249 -0.17 20.55 23.77
N GLU A 250 0.06 20.41 25.08
CA GLU A 250 -0.87 19.74 26.00
C GLU A 250 -2.03 20.68 26.34
N LYS A 251 -3.24 20.43 25.82
CA LYS A 251 -4.46 21.20 26.21
C LYS A 251 -5.27 20.49 27.29
N SER A 252 -5.20 21.05 28.49
CA SER A 252 -6.03 20.81 29.68
C SER A 252 -7.47 21.30 29.52
N ASN A 253 -8.44 20.49 29.96
CA ASN A 253 -9.87 20.81 30.05
C ASN A 253 -10.20 21.75 31.22
N SER A 254 -11.10 22.72 31.02
CA SER A 254 -11.93 23.32 32.09
C SER A 254 -13.15 24.12 31.57
N ALA A 255 -14.36 23.70 32.03
CA ALA A 255 -15.64 24.41 32.26
C ALA A 255 -16.26 25.29 31.12
N SER A 256 -17.58 25.44 30.93
CA SER A 256 -18.66 25.60 31.90
C SER A 256 -20.08 25.36 31.32
N ALA A 257 -21.01 25.13 32.23
CA ALA A 257 -22.45 24.84 32.16
C ALA A 257 -23.37 25.80 31.35
N GLY A 258 -24.56 25.28 30.98
CA GLY A 258 -25.72 26.13 30.66
C GLY A 258 -26.93 25.43 29.98
N SER A 259 -27.84 24.87 30.79
CA SER A 259 -29.33 24.84 30.64
C SER A 259 -30.05 24.22 29.42
N THR A 260 -30.85 23.17 29.70
CA THR A 260 -32.15 22.77 29.05
C THR A 260 -33.30 23.68 29.56
N PRO A 261 -34.61 23.59 29.17
CA PRO A 261 -35.39 22.55 28.44
C PRO A 261 -36.40 23.10 27.36
N THR A 262 -37.10 22.33 26.51
CA THR A 262 -38.49 21.84 26.77
C THR A 262 -39.10 21.02 25.60
N LYS A 263 -39.81 19.93 25.98
CA LYS A 263 -41.08 19.32 25.50
C LYS A 263 -41.31 19.08 23.99
N TYR A 264 -41.27 17.82 23.54
CA TYR A 264 -42.38 16.82 23.41
C TYR A 264 -43.53 17.20 22.47
N VAL A 265 -43.81 16.33 21.49
CA VAL A 265 -45.12 15.68 21.17
C VAL A 265 -44.99 14.87 19.85
N GLU A 266 -45.05 13.54 19.95
CA GLU A 266 -45.65 12.61 18.96
C GLU A 266 -47.15 12.46 19.32
N PRO A 267 -48.10 12.14 18.42
CA PRO A 267 -48.29 10.78 17.82
C PRO A 267 -49.17 10.80 16.51
N PRO A 268 -49.98 9.78 16.10
CA PRO A 268 -49.86 8.30 15.99
C PRO A 268 -50.31 7.67 14.61
N ARG A 269 -49.89 6.41 14.36
CA ARG A 269 -50.61 5.16 13.86
C ARG A 269 -51.56 5.23 12.62
N GLU A 270 -51.83 4.19 11.81
CA GLU A 270 -51.80 2.71 11.90
C GLU A 270 -52.01 2.11 10.47
N ASP A 271 -51.40 0.94 10.17
CA ASP A 271 -51.77 -0.24 9.33
C ASP A 271 -52.71 -0.12 8.08
N THR A 272 -52.70 -0.92 7.00
CA THR A 272 -52.27 -2.31 6.73
C THR A 272 -52.34 -2.65 5.19
N PHE A 273 -51.65 -3.74 4.79
CA PHE A 273 -51.92 -4.74 3.71
C PHE A 273 -51.47 -4.57 2.23
N ASN A 274 -50.50 -5.45 1.87
CA ASN A 274 -50.22 -6.25 0.66
C ASN A 274 -50.52 -5.73 -0.76
N ASP A 275 -49.49 -5.78 -1.64
CA ASP A 275 -49.47 -6.83 -2.67
C ASP A 275 -48.11 -7.07 -3.35
N THR A 276 -47.96 -8.31 -3.81
CA THR A 276 -46.78 -8.97 -4.39
C THR A 276 -46.44 -8.44 -5.78
N LYS A 277 -45.18 -8.10 -6.07
CA LYS A 277 -44.62 -8.06 -7.45
C LYS A 277 -43.09 -8.01 -7.47
N ALA A 278 -42.50 -9.09 -8.00
CA ALA A 278 -41.22 -9.20 -8.70
C ALA A 278 -40.14 -8.13 -8.42
N TYR A 279 -39.17 -8.45 -7.56
CA TYR A 279 -37.96 -7.64 -7.39
C TYR A 279 -37.04 -7.78 -8.60
N SER A 280 -37.18 -6.87 -9.56
CA SER A 280 -36.06 -6.46 -10.41
C SER A 280 -35.07 -5.70 -9.53
N SER A 281 -34.03 -6.38 -9.06
CA SER A 281 -32.92 -5.78 -8.31
C SER A 281 -32.10 -4.87 -9.23
N THR A 282 -32.59 -3.65 -9.41
CA THR A 282 -31.86 -2.52 -9.99
C THR A 282 -30.74 -2.18 -9.00
N GLY A 283 -29.53 -1.83 -9.48
CA GLY A 283 -28.39 -1.47 -8.61
C GLY A 283 -28.66 -0.20 -7.79
N LEU A 284 -29.33 -0.35 -6.64
CA LEU A 284 -29.84 0.74 -5.83
C LEU A 284 -28.72 1.28 -4.94
N ARG A 285 -28.29 2.52 -5.23
CA ARG A 285 -27.45 3.29 -4.32
C ARG A 285 -28.25 3.58 -3.05
N GLN A 286 -27.58 3.77 -1.92
CA GLN A 286 -28.21 4.10 -0.65
C GLN A 286 -27.61 5.38 -0.07
N CYS A 287 -28.44 6.16 0.61
CA CYS A 287 -27.97 7.34 1.32
C CYS A 287 -27.14 6.93 2.53
N ALA A 288 -25.92 7.44 2.66
CA ALA A 288 -25.04 7.14 3.80
C ALA A 288 -25.58 7.59 5.17
N MET A 289 -26.60 8.46 5.21
CA MET A 289 -27.16 8.99 6.47
C MET A 289 -28.44 8.25 6.91
N CYS A 290 -29.33 7.95 5.98
CA CYS A 290 -30.66 7.40 6.29
C CYS A 290 -30.96 6.07 5.60
N GLU A 291 -29.99 5.52 4.87
CA GLU A 291 -30.02 4.22 4.18
C GLU A 291 -31.11 4.09 3.09
N LYS A 292 -31.95 5.11 2.90
CA LYS A 292 -32.94 5.16 1.83
C LYS A 292 -32.27 5.00 0.47
N GLU A 293 -32.92 4.22 -0.38
CA GLU A 293 -32.51 4.01 -1.76
C GLU A 293 -32.50 5.31 -2.55
N VAL A 294 -31.54 5.44 -3.44
CA VAL A 294 -31.29 6.62 -4.26
C VAL A 294 -31.08 6.18 -5.69
N TYR A 295 -31.85 6.78 -6.60
CA TYR A 295 -31.68 6.56 -8.03
C TYR A 295 -30.56 7.45 -8.57
N GLY A 296 -29.74 6.95 -9.50
CA GLY A 296 -28.48 7.57 -9.93
C GLY A 296 -28.58 9.06 -10.30
N GLU A 297 -29.65 9.47 -10.98
CA GLU A 297 -29.88 10.88 -11.38
C GLU A 297 -30.27 11.81 -10.22
N GLN A 298 -30.78 11.25 -9.12
CA GLN A 298 -31.25 12.00 -7.94
C GLN A 298 -30.21 11.98 -6.80
N SER A 299 -29.14 11.22 -6.96
CA SER A 299 -28.11 11.06 -5.95
C SER A 299 -27.17 12.26 -5.92
N ILE A 300 -26.91 12.80 -4.73
CA ILE A 300 -25.88 13.83 -4.55
C ILE A 300 -24.68 13.24 -3.85
N CYS A 301 -23.49 13.57 -4.34
CA CYS A 301 -22.24 13.19 -3.68
C CYS A 301 -21.75 14.35 -2.80
N CYS A 302 -20.95 14.03 -1.78
CA CYS A 302 -20.22 15.08 -1.06
C CYS A 302 -19.38 15.90 -2.05
N GLY A 303 -19.58 17.23 -2.10
CA GLY A 303 -18.89 18.10 -3.06
C GLY A 303 -17.37 18.14 -2.91
N ARG A 304 -16.83 17.76 -1.73
CA ARG A 304 -15.39 17.78 -1.46
C ARG A 304 -14.69 16.45 -1.76
N CYS A 305 -15.16 15.35 -1.17
CA CYS A 305 -14.52 14.05 -1.38
C CYS A 305 -15.08 13.27 -2.56
N ARG A 306 -16.32 13.55 -3.00
CA ARG A 306 -17.08 12.78 -4.01
C ARG A 306 -17.32 11.29 -3.69
N ALA A 307 -16.79 10.80 -2.57
CA ALA A 307 -16.95 9.42 -2.12
C ALA A 307 -18.37 9.12 -1.63
N VAL A 308 -18.93 9.94 -0.73
CA VAL A 308 -20.17 9.58 -0.02
C VAL A 308 -21.41 10.02 -0.78
N VAL A 309 -22.41 9.14 -0.86
CA VAL A 309 -23.68 9.37 -1.56
C VAL A 309 -24.83 9.67 -0.60
N TYR A 310 -25.69 10.61 -1.00
CA TYR A 310 -26.85 11.07 -0.24
C TYR A 310 -28.09 11.18 -1.12
N CYS A 311 -29.27 11.02 -0.49
CA CYS A 311 -30.56 11.28 -1.13
C CYS A 311 -30.92 12.78 -1.17
N SER A 312 -30.29 13.62 -0.32
CA SER A 312 -30.61 15.05 -0.23
C SER A 312 -29.51 15.84 0.49
N SER A 313 -29.53 17.17 0.30
CA SER A 313 -28.62 18.10 0.97
C SER A 313 -28.85 18.16 2.48
N ILE A 314 -30.05 17.80 2.95
CA ILE A 314 -30.38 17.67 4.37
C ILE A 314 -29.59 16.52 4.99
N CYS A 315 -29.68 15.32 4.39
CA CYS A 315 -28.91 14.15 4.83
C CYS A 315 -27.40 14.38 4.74
N GLN A 316 -26.93 15.09 3.71
CA GLN A 316 -25.52 15.48 3.61
C GLN A 316 -25.07 16.37 4.76
N LYS A 317 -25.84 17.41 5.12
CA LYS A 317 -25.51 18.32 6.24
C LYS A 317 -25.53 17.61 7.58
N GLN A 318 -26.49 16.70 7.78
CA GLN A 318 -26.58 15.91 9.00
C GLN A 318 -25.36 14.96 9.13
N HIS A 319 -25.07 14.18 8.10
CA HIS A 319 -23.92 13.28 8.10
C HIS A 319 -22.59 14.03 8.21
N TRP A 320 -22.49 15.22 7.60
CA TRP A 320 -21.34 16.11 7.76
C TRP A 320 -21.07 16.44 9.22
N ASN A 321 -22.09 16.84 9.96
CA ASN A 321 -21.94 17.24 11.36
C ASN A 321 -21.69 16.05 12.30
N ASP A 322 -22.24 14.88 11.98
CA ASP A 322 -22.15 13.70 12.82
C ASP A 322 -20.76 13.02 12.72
N THR A 323 -20.42 12.52 11.53
CA THR A 323 -19.22 11.67 11.35
C THR A 323 -18.42 11.96 10.09
N HIS A 324 -19.02 12.48 9.02
CA HIS A 324 -18.32 12.61 7.73
C HIS A 324 -17.26 13.72 7.72
N LYS A 325 -17.42 14.79 8.49
CA LYS A 325 -16.47 15.93 8.47
C LYS A 325 -15.04 15.51 8.77
N SER A 326 -14.83 14.63 9.75
CA SER A 326 -13.50 14.11 10.10
C SER A 326 -12.93 13.16 9.03
N MET A 327 -13.79 12.40 8.36
CA MET A 327 -13.40 11.39 7.36
C MET A 327 -13.30 11.93 5.93
N CYS A 328 -13.89 13.09 5.64
CA CYS A 328 -13.97 13.64 4.29
C CYS A 328 -12.59 13.90 3.67
N GLY A 329 -11.60 14.31 4.46
CA GLY A 329 -10.22 14.49 3.98
C GLY A 329 -9.58 13.18 3.53
N LEU A 330 -9.70 12.14 4.36
CA LEU A 330 -9.21 10.80 4.06
C LEU A 330 -9.90 10.22 2.82
N TYR A 331 -11.23 10.32 2.74
CA TYR A 331 -11.98 9.82 1.57
C TYR A 331 -11.61 10.56 0.29
N LYS A 332 -11.28 11.86 0.36
CA LYS A 332 -10.78 12.59 -0.81
C LYS A 332 -9.44 12.03 -1.28
N ALA A 333 -8.51 11.76 -0.37
CA ALA A 333 -7.21 11.18 -0.71
C ALA A 333 -7.35 9.77 -1.31
N MET A 334 -8.25 8.94 -0.77
CA MET A 334 -8.55 7.61 -1.33
C MET A 334 -9.17 7.70 -2.73
N MET A 335 -10.08 8.65 -2.98
CA MET A 335 -10.64 8.90 -4.32
C MET A 335 -9.59 9.37 -5.32
N GLU A 336 -8.57 10.13 -4.89
CA GLU A 336 -7.47 10.57 -5.76
C GLU A 336 -6.59 9.41 -6.25
N ARG A 337 -6.63 8.25 -5.57
CA ARG A 337 -5.91 7.02 -5.96
C ARG A 337 -6.68 6.12 -6.92
N GLU A 338 -7.88 6.51 -7.36
CA GLU A 338 -8.71 5.68 -8.24
C GLU A 338 -7.98 5.22 -9.49
N GLU A 339 -7.25 6.12 -10.16
CA GLU A 339 -6.50 5.81 -11.38
C GLU A 339 -5.32 4.85 -11.12
N GLU A 340 -4.62 5.01 -10.00
CA GLU A 340 -3.52 4.13 -9.57
C GLU A 340 -4.03 2.71 -9.27
N LEU A 341 -5.19 2.61 -8.62
CA LEU A 341 -5.77 1.34 -8.19
C LEU A 341 -6.50 0.60 -9.30
N ALA A 342 -6.88 1.28 -10.38
CA ALA A 342 -7.58 0.65 -11.48
C ALA A 342 -6.61 -0.06 -12.44
N ILE A 343 -7.02 -1.22 -12.95
CA ILE A 343 -6.19 -2.04 -13.85
C ILE A 343 -6.70 -1.87 -15.28
N MET A 344 -6.02 -1.00 -16.04
CA MET A 344 -6.48 -0.53 -17.36
C MET A 344 -6.05 -1.39 -18.56
N ILE A 345 -5.51 -2.59 -18.32
CA ILE A 345 -5.04 -3.47 -19.41
C ILE A 345 -6.17 -4.26 -20.06
N PHE A 346 -7.32 -4.41 -19.41
CA PHE A 346 -8.37 -5.31 -19.85
C PHE A 346 -9.32 -4.66 -20.86
N MET A 347 -9.80 -5.46 -21.81
CA MET A 347 -10.73 -5.02 -22.85
C MET A 347 -12.20 -5.31 -22.49
N PHE A 348 -12.47 -6.12 -21.47
CA PHE A 348 -13.82 -6.34 -20.95
C PHE A 348 -14.24 -5.23 -19.98
N PRO A 349 -15.55 -4.98 -19.80
CA PRO A 349 -16.04 -3.96 -18.88
C PRO A 349 -15.58 -4.24 -17.44
N CYS A 350 -14.78 -3.33 -16.86
CA CYS A 350 -14.25 -3.47 -15.50
C CYS A 350 -15.11 -2.77 -14.43
N SER A 351 -16.41 -2.59 -14.69
CA SER A 351 -17.38 -2.08 -13.73
C SER A 351 -18.64 -2.93 -13.77
N ALA A 352 -19.03 -3.51 -12.63
CA ALA A 352 -20.17 -4.43 -12.52
C ALA A 352 -21.30 -3.83 -11.68
N ASP A 353 -21.80 -2.66 -12.09
CA ASP A 353 -22.86 -1.91 -11.38
C ASP A 353 -24.14 -2.72 -11.18
N GLN A 354 -24.47 -3.54 -12.18
CA GLN A 354 -25.56 -4.50 -12.12
C GLN A 354 -24.98 -5.86 -12.49
N PRO A 355 -24.59 -6.69 -11.50
CA PRO A 355 -23.82 -7.89 -11.76
C PRO A 355 -24.46 -8.84 -12.79
N CYS A 356 -25.79 -8.99 -12.78
CA CYS A 356 -26.50 -9.80 -13.78
C CYS A 356 -26.33 -9.24 -15.21
N LYS A 357 -26.54 -7.93 -15.41
CA LYS A 357 -26.37 -7.30 -16.74
C LYS A 357 -24.91 -7.32 -17.20
N TRP A 358 -23.98 -7.15 -16.26
CA TRP A 358 -22.57 -7.26 -16.55
C TRP A 358 -22.22 -8.66 -17.05
N LEU A 359 -22.65 -9.71 -16.33
CA LEU A 359 -22.47 -11.09 -16.77
C LEU A 359 -23.20 -11.40 -18.10
N GLU A 360 -24.35 -10.78 -18.36
CA GLU A 360 -25.07 -10.92 -19.63
C GLU A 360 -24.30 -10.30 -20.79
N SER A 361 -23.70 -9.12 -20.58
CA SER A 361 -22.85 -8.47 -21.59
C SER A 361 -21.62 -9.29 -21.96
N LEU A 362 -21.18 -10.16 -21.05
CA LEU A 362 -20.09 -11.10 -21.25
C LEU A 362 -20.56 -12.50 -21.71
N GLY A 363 -21.87 -12.72 -21.86
CA GLY A 363 -22.44 -14.00 -22.28
C GLY A 363 -22.31 -15.15 -21.27
N ILE A 364 -21.96 -14.85 -20.01
CA ILE A 364 -21.64 -15.84 -18.94
C ILE A 364 -22.64 -15.84 -17.78
N HIS A 365 -23.69 -15.01 -17.85
CA HIS A 365 -24.75 -14.99 -16.83
C HIS A 365 -25.41 -16.36 -16.67
N GLN A 366 -25.62 -16.77 -15.41
CA GLN A 366 -26.20 -18.07 -15.04
C GLN A 366 -25.35 -19.30 -15.39
N LYS A 367 -24.08 -19.13 -15.80
CA LYS A 367 -23.24 -20.24 -16.25
C LYS A 367 -22.06 -20.50 -15.31
N GLY A 368 -21.66 -21.77 -15.20
CA GLY A 368 -20.43 -22.18 -14.52
C GLY A 368 -20.23 -21.59 -13.12
N MET A 369 -18.98 -21.22 -12.82
CA MET A 369 -18.53 -20.56 -11.59
C MET A 369 -19.02 -19.11 -11.46
N TRP A 370 -19.35 -18.46 -12.58
CA TRP A 370 -19.81 -17.07 -12.64
C TRP A 370 -21.15 -16.84 -11.95
N ARG A 371 -21.92 -17.91 -11.69
CA ARG A 371 -23.15 -17.87 -10.90
C ARG A 371 -22.97 -17.27 -9.50
N ARG A 372 -21.75 -17.29 -8.93
CA ARG A 372 -21.43 -16.63 -7.65
C ARG A 372 -21.11 -15.15 -7.75
N LYS A 373 -21.00 -14.59 -8.96
CA LYS A 373 -20.75 -13.16 -9.17
C LYS A 373 -22.04 -12.32 -9.16
N CYS A 374 -23.21 -12.95 -8.99
CA CYS A 374 -24.50 -12.26 -8.86
C CYS A 374 -25.39 -12.94 -7.81
N SER A 375 -26.50 -12.31 -7.44
CA SER A 375 -27.41 -12.79 -6.39
C SER A 375 -28.41 -13.86 -6.84
N CYS A 376 -28.48 -14.22 -8.12
CA CYS A 376 -29.48 -15.15 -8.64
C CYS A 376 -29.42 -16.54 -7.99
N TYR A 377 -28.23 -16.99 -7.56
CA TYR A 377 -28.03 -18.27 -6.86
C TYR A 377 -27.75 -18.11 -5.37
N SER A 378 -28.12 -16.98 -4.77
CA SER A 378 -27.99 -16.77 -3.31
C SER A 378 -28.79 -17.78 -2.48
N HIS A 379 -29.85 -18.36 -3.05
CA HIS A 379 -30.63 -19.42 -2.43
C HIS A 379 -29.89 -20.77 -2.33
N CYS A 380 -28.82 -20.97 -3.12
CA CYS A 380 -27.98 -22.15 -3.04
C CYS A 380 -26.83 -21.90 -2.05
N SER A 381 -26.68 -22.74 -1.04
CA SER A 381 -25.53 -22.69 -0.13
C SER A 381 -24.20 -22.77 -0.88
N PHE A 382 -23.17 -22.11 -0.36
CA PHE A 382 -21.82 -22.14 -0.93
C PHE A 382 -21.29 -23.57 -1.08
N GLY A 383 -20.51 -23.84 -2.13
CA GLY A 383 -19.97 -25.16 -2.47
C GLY A 383 -20.98 -26.16 -3.04
N LEU A 384 -22.27 -25.82 -3.08
CA LEU A 384 -23.34 -26.69 -3.59
C LEU A 384 -23.97 -26.16 -4.88
N LEU A 385 -23.28 -25.30 -5.65
CA LEU A 385 -23.77 -24.97 -6.99
C LEU A 385 -23.85 -26.24 -7.85
N PRO A 386 -24.98 -26.48 -8.54
CA PRO A 386 -25.09 -27.63 -9.43
C PRO A 386 -24.05 -27.54 -10.54
N VAL A 387 -23.05 -28.42 -10.52
CA VAL A 387 -22.06 -28.53 -11.58
C VAL A 387 -22.66 -29.36 -12.71
N LYS A 388 -22.64 -28.82 -13.94
CA LYS A 388 -22.99 -29.56 -15.15
C LYS A 388 -21.79 -29.51 -16.10
N GLY A 389 -21.47 -30.68 -16.67
CA GLY A 389 -20.49 -30.90 -17.74
C GLY A 389 -19.02 -30.69 -17.41
N GLY A 390 -18.22 -30.51 -18.46
CA GLY A 390 -16.74 -30.49 -18.42
C GLY A 390 -16.12 -29.14 -18.06
N LEU A 391 -14.80 -29.03 -18.19
CA LEU A 391 -14.02 -27.84 -17.78
C LEU A 391 -14.50 -26.54 -18.45
N GLN A 392 -14.89 -26.60 -19.73
CA GLN A 392 -15.44 -25.44 -20.45
C GLN A 392 -16.77 -24.98 -19.85
N GLU A 393 -17.65 -25.90 -19.44
CA GLU A 393 -18.93 -25.56 -18.80
C GLU A 393 -18.73 -24.95 -17.41
N LEU A 394 -17.68 -25.38 -16.67
CA LEU A 394 -17.27 -24.76 -15.41
C LEU A 394 -16.89 -23.29 -15.56
N TRP A 395 -16.20 -22.93 -16.66
CA TRP A 395 -15.87 -21.53 -16.99
C TRP A 395 -17.00 -20.79 -17.70
N GLY A 396 -18.19 -21.40 -17.79
CA GLY A 396 -19.39 -20.75 -18.31
C GLY A 396 -19.55 -20.82 -19.83
N GLY A 397 -18.91 -21.78 -20.49
CA GLY A 397 -18.97 -21.92 -21.95
C GLY A 397 -18.17 -20.86 -22.69
N ILE A 398 -17.18 -20.26 -22.03
CA ILE A 398 -16.20 -19.36 -22.64
C ILE A 398 -15.41 -20.15 -23.71
N ASP A 399 -14.93 -19.45 -24.75
CA ASP A 399 -14.13 -20.03 -25.82
C ASP A 399 -12.90 -20.78 -25.26
N GLU A 400 -12.48 -21.85 -25.94
CA GLU A 400 -11.38 -22.71 -25.49
C GLU A 400 -10.11 -21.92 -25.19
N PHE A 401 -9.81 -20.85 -25.94
CA PHE A 401 -8.60 -20.04 -25.76
C PHE A 401 -8.75 -18.87 -24.78
N GLU A 402 -9.91 -18.74 -24.13
CA GLU A 402 -10.25 -17.61 -23.25
C GLU A 402 -10.34 -18.00 -21.77
N TYR A 403 -9.95 -19.20 -21.37
CA TYR A 403 -9.83 -19.59 -19.96
C TYR A 403 -8.57 -20.45 -19.71
N PRO A 404 -8.04 -20.48 -18.48
CA PRO A 404 -6.85 -21.29 -18.21
C PRO A 404 -7.19 -22.78 -18.29
N HIS A 405 -6.52 -23.49 -19.19
CA HIS A 405 -6.63 -24.95 -19.28
C HIS A 405 -6.04 -25.64 -18.06
N ASP A 406 -6.63 -26.78 -17.70
CA ASP A 406 -6.12 -27.66 -16.65
C ASP A 406 -4.94 -28.50 -17.16
N SER A 407 -3.91 -27.81 -17.65
CA SER A 407 -2.68 -28.42 -18.17
C SER A 407 -1.45 -27.70 -17.60
N PRO A 408 -0.39 -28.47 -17.26
CA PRO A 408 0.87 -27.92 -16.83
C PRO A 408 1.55 -27.19 -17.99
N PHE A 409 2.40 -26.22 -17.67
CA PHE A 409 3.16 -25.49 -18.68
C PHE A 409 4.16 -26.41 -19.37
N ASN A 410 4.17 -26.41 -20.70
CA ASN A 410 5.01 -27.27 -21.53
C ASN A 410 6.44 -26.69 -21.61
N ASN A 411 7.13 -26.55 -20.46
CA ASN A 411 8.48 -25.98 -20.39
C ASN A 411 9.43 -26.91 -19.62
N HIS A 412 10.16 -27.74 -20.38
CA HIS A 412 11.16 -28.69 -19.85
C HIS A 412 12.42 -28.05 -19.22
N PHE A 413 12.51 -26.72 -19.13
CA PHE A 413 13.77 -26.01 -18.83
C PHE A 413 13.73 -25.04 -17.63
N ILE A 414 12.63 -24.94 -16.87
CA ILE A 414 12.54 -23.99 -15.75
C ILE A 414 12.44 -24.76 -14.42
N SER A 415 13.46 -24.62 -13.56
CA SER A 415 13.54 -25.25 -12.22
C SER A 415 13.09 -24.32 -11.08
N SER A 416 12.13 -23.44 -11.33
CA SER A 416 11.58 -22.49 -10.34
C SER A 416 10.09 -22.23 -10.57
N PRO A 417 9.32 -21.80 -9.54
CA PRO A 417 7.97 -21.29 -9.73
C PRO A 417 7.99 -20.04 -10.61
N PHE A 418 6.90 -19.75 -11.33
CA PHE A 418 6.80 -18.55 -12.15
C PHE A 418 6.67 -17.30 -11.27
N LEU A 419 7.72 -16.48 -11.16
CA LEU A 419 7.64 -15.23 -10.40
C LEU A 419 6.86 -14.18 -11.18
N LEU A 420 5.56 -14.09 -10.90
CA LEU A 420 4.64 -13.17 -11.56
C LEU A 420 4.51 -11.85 -10.77
N SER A 421 4.65 -10.73 -11.45
CA SER A 421 4.51 -9.37 -10.89
C SER A 421 3.09 -8.80 -10.99
N GLY A 422 2.21 -9.40 -11.81
CA GLY A 422 0.80 -9.02 -11.93
C GLY A 422 0.09 -9.65 -13.13
N TRP A 423 -1.12 -9.14 -13.44
CA TRP A 423 -1.97 -9.66 -14.52
C TRP A 423 -1.34 -9.71 -15.93
N PRO A 424 -0.55 -8.70 -16.40
CA PRO A 424 0.04 -8.76 -17.74
C PRO A 424 0.91 -9.99 -17.96
N GLU A 425 1.74 -10.34 -16.97
CA GLU A 425 2.61 -11.52 -17.04
C GLU A 425 1.80 -12.82 -16.97
N TYR A 426 0.75 -12.85 -16.15
CA TYR A 426 -0.13 -14.03 -16.06
C TYR A 426 -0.88 -14.29 -17.37
N TYR A 427 -1.52 -13.28 -17.94
CA TYR A 427 -2.27 -13.41 -19.20
C TYR A 427 -1.34 -13.80 -20.35
N ASN A 428 -0.14 -13.24 -20.41
CA ASN A 428 0.88 -13.63 -21.38
C ASN A 428 1.31 -15.11 -21.18
N LEU A 429 1.63 -15.50 -19.93
CA LEU A 429 2.02 -16.87 -19.61
C LEU A 429 0.95 -17.90 -20.01
N ARG A 430 -0.33 -17.58 -19.80
CA ARG A 430 -1.46 -18.44 -20.17
C ARG A 430 -1.95 -18.23 -21.61
N SER A 431 -1.34 -17.33 -22.37
CA SER A 431 -1.78 -16.95 -23.72
C SER A 431 -3.26 -16.53 -23.78
N LEU A 432 -3.74 -15.89 -22.72
CA LEU A 432 -5.12 -15.42 -22.61
C LEU A 432 -5.27 -14.03 -23.25
N PRO A 433 -6.34 -13.78 -24.03
CA PRO A 433 -6.61 -12.45 -24.52
C PRO A 433 -7.12 -11.54 -23.39
N LEU A 434 -6.81 -10.25 -23.47
CA LEU A 434 -7.24 -9.25 -22.49
C LEU A 434 -8.76 -8.99 -22.49
N SER A 435 -9.51 -9.57 -23.44
CA SER A 435 -10.98 -9.66 -23.43
C SER A 435 -11.52 -10.69 -22.44
N SER A 436 -10.71 -11.68 -22.04
CA SER A 436 -11.16 -12.74 -21.14
C SER A 436 -11.37 -12.21 -19.72
N PRO A 437 -12.57 -12.40 -19.11
CA PRO A 437 -12.90 -11.86 -17.79
C PRO A 437 -12.34 -12.67 -16.62
N VAL A 438 -11.63 -13.78 -16.88
CA VAL A 438 -11.25 -14.79 -15.86
C VAL A 438 -10.48 -14.23 -14.67
N ALA A 439 -9.78 -13.09 -14.83
CA ALA A 439 -9.12 -12.37 -13.75
C ALA A 439 -10.01 -12.12 -12.53
N ASP A 440 -11.32 -11.92 -12.73
CA ASP A 440 -12.25 -11.62 -11.63
C ASP A 440 -12.43 -12.83 -10.68
N ILE A 441 -12.47 -14.06 -11.20
CA ILE A 441 -12.47 -15.29 -10.37
C ILE A 441 -11.05 -15.63 -9.93
N LEU A 442 -10.08 -15.59 -10.85
CA LEU A 442 -8.68 -15.96 -10.62
C LEU A 442 -7.96 -15.07 -9.61
N SER A 443 -8.50 -13.88 -9.31
CA SER A 443 -7.98 -13.03 -8.24
C SER A 443 -7.79 -13.79 -6.91
N HIS A 444 -8.66 -14.76 -6.58
CA HIS A 444 -8.57 -15.55 -5.35
C HIS A 444 -7.37 -16.51 -5.36
N PRO A 445 -7.28 -17.49 -6.30
CA PRO A 445 -6.14 -18.40 -6.33
C PRO A 445 -4.80 -17.71 -6.61
N LEU A 446 -4.75 -16.65 -7.44
CA LEU A 446 -3.50 -15.94 -7.72
C LEU A 446 -3.04 -15.08 -6.53
N THR A 447 -3.96 -14.60 -5.69
CA THR A 447 -3.60 -13.96 -4.42
C THR A 447 -2.96 -14.97 -3.47
N VAL A 448 -3.53 -16.18 -3.35
CA VAL A 448 -2.92 -17.26 -2.57
C VAL A 448 -1.54 -17.59 -3.12
N TYR A 449 -1.40 -17.78 -4.43
CA TYR A 449 -0.13 -18.02 -5.09
C TYR A 449 0.92 -16.94 -4.78
N HIS A 450 0.53 -15.66 -4.88
CA HIS A 450 1.39 -14.52 -4.59
C HIS A 450 1.86 -14.51 -3.14
N ILE A 451 0.96 -14.79 -2.19
CA ILE A 451 1.31 -14.92 -0.77
C ILE A 451 2.33 -16.05 -0.58
N LEU A 452 2.12 -17.21 -1.18
CA LEU A 452 2.99 -18.38 -0.99
C LEU A 452 4.37 -18.25 -1.62
N THR A 453 4.48 -17.55 -2.75
CA THR A 453 5.72 -17.52 -3.55
C THR A 453 6.51 -16.22 -3.42
N THR A 454 5.86 -15.14 -2.99
CA THR A 454 6.47 -13.81 -2.92
C THR A 454 6.47 -13.24 -1.51
N LEU A 455 5.33 -13.30 -0.80
CA LEU A 455 5.21 -12.61 0.50
C LEU A 455 5.69 -13.46 1.69
N ASN A 456 5.38 -14.75 1.72
CA ASN A 456 5.78 -15.65 2.78
C ASN A 456 7.07 -16.40 2.43
N ILE A 457 8.18 -15.97 3.04
CA ILE A 457 9.51 -16.54 2.81
C ILE A 457 9.57 -18.03 3.19
N SER A 458 8.91 -18.42 4.29
CA SER A 458 8.89 -19.81 4.77
C SER A 458 8.19 -20.74 3.78
N SER A 459 7.00 -20.35 3.31
CA SER A 459 6.26 -21.09 2.28
C SER A 459 7.05 -21.20 0.98
N LYS A 460 7.64 -20.09 0.52
CA LYS A 460 8.49 -20.06 -0.68
C LYS A 460 9.64 -21.06 -0.58
N ASN A 461 10.34 -21.07 0.56
CA ASN A 461 11.47 -21.97 0.79
C ASN A 461 11.06 -23.45 0.83
N LEU A 462 9.87 -23.77 1.35
CA LEU A 462 9.33 -25.13 1.35
C LEU A 462 9.01 -25.59 -0.08
N ILE A 463 8.33 -24.75 -0.85
CA ILE A 463 7.99 -25.01 -2.26
C ILE A 463 9.26 -25.27 -3.08
N LEU A 464 10.28 -24.40 -2.96
CA LEU A 464 11.56 -24.54 -3.67
C LEU A 464 12.31 -25.84 -3.31
N LYS A 465 12.06 -26.40 -2.12
CA LYS A 465 12.61 -27.69 -1.67
C LYS A 465 11.72 -28.88 -2.04
N GLY A 466 10.66 -28.68 -2.81
CA GLY A 466 9.71 -29.72 -3.17
C GLY A 466 8.84 -30.20 -2.01
N LYS A 467 8.76 -29.45 -0.91
CA LYS A 467 7.97 -29.81 0.28
C LYS A 467 6.52 -29.35 0.17
N GLU A 468 5.67 -29.98 0.96
CA GLU A 468 4.27 -29.59 1.10
C GLU A 468 4.13 -28.31 1.94
N VAL A 469 3.24 -27.41 1.51
CA VAL A 469 2.83 -26.21 2.26
C VAL A 469 1.37 -26.34 2.66
N ILE A 470 1.09 -26.28 3.97
CA ILE A 470 -0.24 -26.32 4.55
C ILE A 470 -0.73 -24.90 4.77
N VAL A 471 -1.83 -24.53 4.11
CA VAL A 471 -2.50 -23.24 4.15
C VAL A 471 -3.80 -23.41 4.92
N HIS A 472 -3.98 -22.68 6.02
CA HIS A 472 -5.30 -22.52 6.62
C HIS A 472 -5.99 -21.32 5.98
N TYR A 473 -6.98 -21.59 5.13
CA TYR A 473 -7.79 -20.59 4.44
C TYR A 473 -9.05 -20.32 5.27
N LEU A 474 -9.22 -19.11 5.78
CA LEU A 474 -10.31 -18.79 6.71
C LEU A 474 -11.46 -18.06 6.01
N GLY A 475 -12.68 -18.45 6.37
CA GLY A 475 -13.92 -17.81 5.91
C GLY A 475 -14.20 -17.96 4.40
N PRO A 476 -14.09 -19.16 3.81
CA PRO A 476 -14.46 -19.36 2.41
C PRO A 476 -15.97 -19.14 2.20
N GLU A 477 -16.33 -18.38 1.17
CA GLU A 477 -17.72 -18.16 0.76
C GLU A 477 -17.87 -18.62 -0.70
N GLY A 478 -17.81 -17.70 -1.66
CA GLY A 478 -17.87 -18.00 -3.09
C GLY A 478 -16.74 -18.92 -3.56
N GLU A 479 -15.61 -18.92 -2.86
CA GLU A 479 -14.44 -19.76 -3.12
C GLU A 479 -14.76 -21.26 -3.05
N LEU A 480 -15.77 -21.66 -2.26
CA LEU A 480 -16.22 -23.06 -2.20
C LEU A 480 -16.78 -23.54 -3.55
N ASP A 481 -17.32 -22.65 -4.39
CA ASP A 481 -17.75 -22.99 -5.74
C ASP A 481 -16.72 -22.65 -6.82
N TRP A 482 -15.64 -21.95 -6.45
CA TRP A 482 -14.50 -21.65 -7.33
C TRP A 482 -13.33 -22.60 -7.13
N MET A 483 -13.53 -23.70 -6.39
CA MET A 483 -12.53 -24.74 -6.16
C MET A 483 -11.76 -25.16 -7.43
N PRO A 484 -12.38 -25.38 -8.61
CA PRO A 484 -11.63 -25.71 -9.83
C PRO A 484 -10.58 -24.66 -10.22
N ALA A 485 -10.83 -23.37 -9.96
CA ALA A 485 -9.87 -22.30 -10.25
C ALA A 485 -8.61 -22.38 -9.36
N PHE A 486 -8.68 -23.03 -8.19
CA PHE A 486 -7.50 -23.24 -7.33
C PHE A 486 -6.51 -24.27 -7.89
N ALA A 487 -6.86 -25.03 -8.93
CA ALA A 487 -5.90 -25.83 -9.70
C ALA A 487 -4.74 -24.98 -10.22
N GLU A 488 -5.02 -23.72 -10.52
CA GLU A 488 -4.08 -22.76 -11.07
C GLU A 488 -2.86 -22.53 -10.17
N VAL A 489 -3.05 -22.59 -8.85
CA VAL A 489 -1.94 -22.52 -7.89
C VAL A 489 -0.94 -23.63 -8.19
N GLY A 490 -1.41 -24.87 -8.40
CA GLY A 490 -0.55 -26.03 -8.67
C GLY A 490 0.19 -25.92 -10.00
N HIS A 491 -0.46 -25.41 -11.05
CA HIS A 491 0.16 -25.20 -12.36
C HIS A 491 1.28 -24.16 -12.31
N LEU A 492 1.05 -23.04 -11.62
CA LEU A 492 2.02 -21.95 -11.48
C LEU A 492 3.26 -22.33 -10.67
N LEU A 493 3.17 -23.35 -9.80
CA LEU A 493 4.32 -23.90 -9.09
C LEU A 493 5.28 -24.69 -9.99
N ASN A 494 4.90 -24.95 -11.24
CA ASN A 494 5.77 -25.51 -12.28
C ASN A 494 6.50 -26.79 -11.84
N GLY A 495 5.78 -27.72 -11.20
CA GLY A 495 6.36 -28.98 -10.76
C GLY A 495 7.02 -28.99 -9.38
N LEU A 496 6.99 -27.87 -8.64
CA LEU A 496 7.65 -27.75 -7.34
C LEU A 496 6.65 -27.77 -6.17
N GLY A 497 6.94 -28.62 -5.18
CA GLY A 497 6.15 -28.71 -3.95
C GLY A 497 4.72 -29.19 -4.16
N ASN A 498 3.98 -29.22 -3.05
CA ASN A 498 2.54 -29.49 -3.00
C ASN A 498 1.88 -28.45 -2.10
N VAL A 499 0.61 -28.15 -2.32
CA VAL A 499 -0.15 -27.21 -1.48
C VAL A 499 -1.37 -27.92 -0.93
N GLN A 500 -1.46 -28.01 0.39
CA GLN A 500 -2.66 -28.43 1.08
C GLN A 500 -3.38 -27.17 1.58
N ILE A 501 -4.56 -26.89 1.03
CA ILE A 501 -5.44 -25.82 1.50
C ILE A 501 -6.49 -26.45 2.41
N VAL A 502 -6.60 -25.95 3.64
CA VAL A 502 -7.64 -26.32 4.58
C VAL A 502 -8.56 -25.12 4.72
N MET A 503 -9.72 -25.17 4.07
CA MET A 503 -10.71 -24.11 4.09
C MET A 503 -11.62 -24.28 5.31
N VAL A 504 -11.52 -23.36 6.27
CA VAL A 504 -12.22 -23.40 7.56
C VAL A 504 -13.20 -22.24 7.67
N GLY A 505 -14.47 -22.52 7.88
CA GLY A 505 -15.46 -21.48 8.13
C GLY A 505 -16.86 -21.99 8.46
N PRO A 506 -17.72 -21.16 9.07
CA PRO A 506 -19.08 -21.56 9.45
C PRO A 506 -19.99 -21.80 8.23
N GLU A 507 -19.70 -21.13 7.11
CA GLU A 507 -20.44 -21.20 5.84
C GLU A 507 -20.16 -22.47 5.02
N VAL A 508 -19.15 -23.28 5.42
CA VAL A 508 -18.92 -24.58 4.80
C VAL A 508 -20.15 -25.48 5.07
N PRO A 509 -20.81 -26.05 4.04
CA PRO A 509 -21.95 -26.93 4.25
C PRO A 509 -21.61 -28.17 5.08
N THR A 510 -22.54 -28.60 5.94
CA THR A 510 -22.36 -29.76 6.81
C THR A 510 -22.00 -31.04 6.03
N ASN A 511 -22.59 -31.25 4.85
CA ASN A 511 -22.33 -32.41 4.00
C ASN A 511 -20.99 -32.36 3.27
N LEU A 512 -20.32 -31.20 3.24
CA LEU A 512 -18.98 -31.05 2.67
C LEU A 512 -17.89 -31.02 3.75
N SER A 513 -18.24 -30.78 5.01
CA SER A 513 -17.28 -30.78 6.11
C SER A 513 -16.59 -32.13 6.26
N GLY A 514 -15.27 -32.13 6.41
CA GLY A 514 -14.44 -33.33 6.50
C GLY A 514 -14.08 -33.96 5.14
N THR A 515 -14.56 -33.39 4.03
CA THR A 515 -14.20 -33.87 2.70
C THR A 515 -12.84 -33.33 2.25
N THR A 516 -12.15 -34.15 1.46
CA THR A 516 -10.87 -33.81 0.83
C THR A 516 -11.00 -33.99 -0.68
N SER A 517 -10.66 -32.96 -1.44
CA SER A 517 -10.63 -32.98 -2.91
C SER A 517 -9.21 -32.71 -3.41
N GLY A 518 -8.70 -33.58 -4.30
CA GLY A 518 -7.53 -33.27 -5.10
C GLY A 518 -7.94 -32.36 -6.26
N ILE A 519 -7.29 -31.21 -6.40
CA ILE A 519 -7.56 -30.25 -7.47
C ILE A 519 -6.27 -30.08 -8.27
N GLY A 520 -6.25 -30.60 -9.49
CA GLY A 520 -5.02 -30.78 -10.25
C GLY A 520 -4.06 -31.78 -9.60
N SER A 521 -2.79 -31.77 -10.03
CA SER A 521 -1.79 -32.76 -9.58
C SER A 521 -1.13 -32.44 -8.24
N ARG A 522 -1.22 -31.18 -7.77
CA ARG A 522 -0.39 -30.65 -6.65
C ARG A 522 -1.14 -29.87 -5.59
N VAL A 523 -2.45 -29.64 -5.77
CA VAL A 523 -3.28 -28.93 -4.79
C VAL A 523 -4.27 -29.90 -4.19
N ARG A 524 -4.37 -29.90 -2.87
CA ARG A 524 -5.38 -30.65 -2.12
C ARG A 524 -6.17 -29.67 -1.28
N VAL A 525 -7.49 -29.72 -1.38
CA VAL A 525 -8.40 -28.88 -0.61
C VAL A 525 -9.15 -29.74 0.39
N ASN A 526 -9.15 -29.33 1.66
CA ASN A 526 -9.94 -29.94 2.73
C ASN A 526 -10.95 -28.90 3.22
N LEU A 527 -12.20 -29.31 3.38
CA LEU A 527 -13.27 -28.41 3.81
C LEU A 527 -13.65 -28.71 5.25
N VAL A 528 -13.69 -27.69 6.09
CA VAL A 528 -13.97 -27.84 7.52
C VAL A 528 -15.00 -26.80 7.95
N ARG A 529 -16.17 -27.28 8.35
CA ARG A 529 -17.21 -26.43 8.93
C ARG A 529 -16.92 -26.16 10.40
N GLY A 530 -16.82 -24.89 10.76
CA GLY A 530 -16.66 -24.48 12.15
C GLY A 530 -15.97 -23.13 12.31
N VAL A 531 -15.75 -22.73 13.56
CA VAL A 531 -14.97 -21.54 13.91
C VAL A 531 -13.50 -21.93 14.11
N TYR A 532 -12.58 -21.13 13.59
CA TYR A 532 -11.18 -21.51 13.45
C TYR A 532 -10.51 -21.93 14.78
N GLN A 533 -10.79 -21.22 15.86
CA GLN A 533 -10.22 -21.48 17.18
C GLN A 533 -10.62 -22.83 17.79
N VAL A 534 -11.72 -23.43 17.32
CA VAL A 534 -12.18 -24.76 17.77
C VAL A 534 -11.60 -25.85 16.86
N GLU A 535 -11.65 -25.62 15.55
CA GLU A 535 -11.30 -26.66 14.58
C GLU A 535 -9.78 -26.85 14.46
N ALA A 536 -8.98 -25.79 14.64
CA ALA A 536 -7.54 -25.83 14.39
C ALA A 536 -6.76 -26.89 15.18
N SER A 537 -7.23 -27.29 16.37
CA SER A 537 -6.58 -28.35 17.16
C SER A 537 -6.68 -29.74 16.53
N TYR A 538 -7.63 -29.96 15.62
CA TYR A 538 -7.83 -31.23 14.92
C TYR A 538 -7.19 -31.23 13.53
N LEU A 539 -6.57 -30.11 13.13
CA LEU A 539 -5.98 -29.92 11.81
C LEU A 539 -4.45 -30.00 11.88
N PRO A 540 -3.78 -30.37 10.78
CA PRO A 540 -2.33 -30.22 10.69
C PRO A 540 -1.90 -28.78 10.97
N SER A 541 -0.74 -28.59 11.60
CA SER A 541 -0.25 -27.23 11.85
C SER A 541 -0.03 -26.47 10.55
N PRO A 542 -0.55 -25.23 10.41
CA PRO A 542 -0.39 -24.46 9.19
C PRO A 542 1.03 -23.89 9.08
N HIS A 543 1.52 -23.79 7.84
CA HIS A 543 2.69 -22.96 7.54
C HIS A 543 2.31 -21.49 7.29
N VAL A 544 1.06 -21.25 6.92
CA VAL A 544 0.50 -19.91 6.69
C VAL A 544 -1.01 -19.93 6.88
N VAL A 545 -1.54 -18.84 7.44
CA VAL A 545 -2.98 -18.56 7.50
C VAL A 545 -3.31 -17.48 6.44
N ILE A 546 -4.38 -17.67 5.68
CA ILE A 546 -4.84 -16.72 4.66
C ILE A 546 -6.34 -16.47 4.85
N ALA A 547 -6.76 -15.22 4.88
CA ALA A 547 -8.17 -14.83 4.89
C ALA A 547 -8.41 -13.77 3.82
N LEU A 548 -9.05 -14.16 2.72
CA LEU A 548 -9.35 -13.24 1.63
C LEU A 548 -10.64 -12.48 1.90
N ASN A 549 -10.70 -11.21 1.48
CA ASN A 549 -11.84 -10.31 1.68
C ASN A 549 -12.40 -10.40 3.13
N SER A 550 -11.49 -10.38 4.09
CA SER A 550 -11.72 -10.89 5.46
C SER A 550 -12.78 -10.13 6.27
N ARG A 551 -13.03 -8.85 5.96
CA ARG A 551 -14.01 -7.98 6.65
C ARG A 551 -13.93 -8.15 8.16
N LEU A 552 -12.73 -7.97 8.72
CA LEU A 552 -12.46 -8.25 10.14
C LEU A 552 -13.37 -7.48 11.09
N GLU A 553 -13.85 -6.31 10.67
CA GLU A 553 -14.78 -5.47 11.44
C GLU A 553 -16.23 -5.98 11.44
N SER A 554 -16.61 -6.84 10.50
CA SER A 554 -18.01 -7.21 10.28
C SER A 554 -18.46 -8.43 11.07
N TYR A 555 -17.52 -9.26 11.55
CA TYR A 555 -17.84 -10.55 12.17
C TYR A 555 -17.17 -10.70 13.55
N SER A 556 -17.99 -10.87 14.59
CA SER A 556 -17.50 -11.07 15.97
C SER A 556 -16.74 -12.40 16.15
N SER A 557 -16.96 -13.38 15.27
CA SER A 557 -16.28 -14.67 15.27
C SER A 557 -14.76 -14.57 15.07
N TRP A 558 -14.25 -13.43 14.59
CA TRP A 558 -12.81 -13.21 14.43
C TRP A 558 -12.03 -13.19 15.75
N GLY A 559 -12.64 -12.80 16.87
CA GLY A 559 -11.91 -12.65 18.15
C GLY A 559 -11.08 -13.87 18.52
N GLY A 560 -11.74 -15.04 18.63
CA GLY A 560 -11.04 -16.29 18.96
C GLY A 560 -10.05 -16.73 17.88
N ALA A 561 -10.36 -16.50 16.60
CA ALA A 561 -9.45 -16.83 15.50
C ALA A 561 -8.16 -16.00 15.55
N LEU A 562 -8.26 -14.70 15.86
CA LEU A 562 -7.13 -13.79 16.01
C LEU A 562 -6.30 -14.12 17.26
N ASP A 563 -6.94 -14.47 18.37
CA ASP A 563 -6.24 -14.95 19.58
C ASP A 563 -5.44 -16.22 19.28
N LEU A 564 -6.03 -17.16 18.53
CA LEU A 564 -5.33 -18.36 18.11
C LEU A 564 -4.15 -18.01 17.19
N ILE A 565 -4.34 -17.19 16.15
CA ILE A 565 -3.27 -16.75 15.23
C ILE A 565 -2.10 -16.12 16.00
N LYS A 566 -2.40 -15.30 17.01
CA LYS A 566 -1.40 -14.70 17.90
C LYS A 566 -0.66 -15.75 18.72
N SER A 567 -1.39 -16.72 19.29
CA SER A 567 -0.79 -17.76 20.14
C SER A 567 0.12 -18.73 19.37
N ILE A 568 -0.24 -19.08 18.13
CA ILE A 568 0.56 -19.99 17.29
C ILE A 568 1.74 -19.28 16.63
N GLY A 569 1.70 -17.94 16.49
CA GLY A 569 2.79 -17.15 15.91
C GLY A 569 3.07 -17.45 14.44
N VAL A 570 2.13 -18.08 13.73
CA VAL A 570 2.25 -18.43 12.31
C VAL A 570 1.96 -17.19 11.45
N PRO A 571 2.68 -16.97 10.33
CA PRO A 571 2.38 -15.89 9.39
C PRO A 571 0.93 -15.94 8.93
N ALA A 572 0.22 -14.82 9.08
CA ALA A 572 -1.17 -14.68 8.64
C ALA A 572 -1.33 -13.48 7.71
N PHE A 573 -1.94 -13.71 6.55
CA PHE A 573 -2.19 -12.70 5.52
C PHE A 573 -3.69 -12.50 5.32
N PHE A 574 -4.07 -11.25 5.16
CA PHE A 574 -5.44 -10.82 4.99
C PHE A 574 -5.55 -9.97 3.72
N THR A 575 -6.69 -10.05 3.04
CA THR A 575 -7.06 -9.05 2.03
C THR A 575 -8.34 -8.34 2.37
N ASP A 576 -8.45 -7.12 1.84
CA ASP A 576 -9.68 -6.35 1.89
C ASP A 576 -9.88 -5.52 0.62
N GLN A 577 -11.11 -5.08 0.40
CA GLN A 577 -11.55 -4.54 -0.88
C GLN A 577 -11.17 -3.07 -1.11
N SER A 578 -11.06 -2.30 -0.02
CA SER A 578 -10.85 -0.85 -0.08
C SER A 578 -9.86 -0.38 0.99
N GLU A 579 -9.29 0.81 0.80
CA GLU A 579 -8.37 1.38 1.80
C GLU A 579 -9.06 1.64 3.14
N VAL A 580 -10.34 2.04 3.12
CA VAL A 580 -11.11 2.27 4.37
C VAL A 580 -11.32 0.95 5.13
N SER A 581 -11.66 -0.14 4.43
CA SER A 581 -11.78 -1.46 5.06
C SER A 581 -10.44 -1.93 5.62
N CYS A 582 -9.32 -1.64 4.94
CA CYS A 582 -7.99 -1.92 5.49
C CYS A 582 -7.67 -1.12 6.76
N VAL A 583 -8.12 0.13 6.86
CA VAL A 583 -7.95 0.94 8.10
C VAL A 583 -8.74 0.30 9.25
N ASN A 584 -9.97 -0.14 9.00
CA ASN A 584 -10.79 -0.82 10.00
C ASN A 584 -10.15 -2.15 10.44
N ALA A 585 -9.74 -2.98 9.48
CA ALA A 585 -9.10 -4.26 9.73
C ALA A 585 -7.80 -4.11 10.54
N LYS A 586 -6.98 -3.08 10.25
CA LYS A 586 -5.80 -2.74 11.05
C LYS A 586 -6.14 -2.45 12.51
N GLN A 587 -7.22 -1.73 12.76
CA GLN A 587 -7.65 -1.42 14.12
C GLN A 587 -8.09 -2.68 14.86
N VAL A 588 -8.83 -3.58 14.19
CA VAL A 588 -9.25 -4.87 14.77
C VAL A 588 -8.02 -5.73 15.13
N LEU A 589 -7.04 -5.85 14.23
CA LEU A 589 -5.80 -6.60 14.49
C LEU A 589 -5.00 -6.00 15.66
N ARG A 590 -4.84 -4.67 15.71
CA ARG A 590 -4.16 -3.99 16.82
C ARG A 590 -4.87 -4.23 18.15
N ASN A 591 -6.20 -4.20 18.17
CA ASN A 591 -6.99 -4.48 19.38
C ASN A 591 -6.81 -5.94 19.86
N ALA A 592 -6.60 -6.89 18.95
CA ALA A 592 -6.23 -8.26 19.29
C ALA A 592 -4.75 -8.40 19.73
N GLY A 593 -3.95 -7.32 19.67
CA GLY A 593 -2.51 -7.33 19.95
C GLY A 593 -1.70 -8.02 18.85
N LEU A 594 -2.20 -8.02 17.62
CA LEU A 594 -1.47 -8.43 16.43
C LEU A 594 -0.98 -7.19 15.69
N HIS A 595 0.34 -6.99 15.66
CA HIS A 595 0.95 -5.89 14.93
C HIS A 595 1.10 -6.25 13.44
N ILE A 596 0.83 -5.28 12.58
CA ILE A 596 1.01 -5.41 11.13
C ILE A 596 2.51 -5.51 10.83
N THR A 597 2.96 -6.67 10.40
CA THR A 597 4.35 -6.95 10.01
C THR A 597 4.54 -6.87 8.50
N HIS A 598 3.49 -7.14 7.71
CA HIS A 598 3.43 -6.85 6.27
C HIS A 598 2.48 -5.68 6.02
N PRO A 599 2.98 -4.52 5.51
CA PRO A 599 2.16 -3.32 5.36
C PRO A 599 1.02 -3.52 4.38
N VAL A 600 -0.01 -2.68 4.48
CA VAL A 600 -1.09 -2.65 3.48
C VAL A 600 -0.52 -2.17 2.15
N THR A 601 -0.53 -3.06 1.17
CA THR A 601 -0.10 -2.78 -0.20
C THR A 601 -1.19 -3.21 -1.19
N PRO A 602 -1.35 -2.50 -2.32
CA PRO A 602 -2.21 -2.99 -3.39
C PRO A 602 -1.79 -4.40 -3.81
N ASN A 603 -2.76 -5.30 -3.92
CA ASN A 603 -2.51 -6.64 -4.39
C ASN A 603 -2.35 -6.62 -5.93
N PRO A 604 -1.23 -7.14 -6.49
CA PRO A 604 -1.02 -7.18 -7.93
C PRO A 604 -2.04 -8.07 -8.67
N PHE A 605 -2.68 -8.99 -7.95
CA PHE A 605 -3.73 -9.88 -8.47
C PHE A 605 -5.13 -9.57 -7.92
N ARG A 606 -5.37 -8.33 -7.46
CA ARG A 606 -6.74 -7.87 -7.17
C ARG A 606 -7.63 -8.01 -8.40
N SER A 607 -8.92 -8.23 -8.20
CA SER A 607 -9.87 -8.24 -9.32
C SER A 607 -9.82 -6.89 -10.06
N PRO A 608 -9.82 -6.88 -11.41
CA PRO A 608 -9.93 -5.64 -12.17
C PRO A 608 -11.34 -5.06 -12.13
N VAL A 609 -12.34 -5.83 -11.73
CA VAL A 609 -13.74 -5.41 -11.70
C VAL A 609 -13.99 -4.57 -10.46
N LYS A 610 -14.37 -3.31 -10.66
CA LYS A 610 -14.71 -2.38 -9.58
C LYS A 610 -16.01 -2.82 -8.90
N ASN A 611 -15.94 -2.96 -7.58
CA ASN A 611 -17.09 -3.18 -6.72
C ASN A 611 -17.74 -1.85 -6.38
N LEU A 612 -19.07 -1.78 -6.50
CA LEU A 612 -19.86 -0.65 -6.02
C LEU A 612 -20.35 -0.93 -4.60
N THR A 613 -20.00 -0.03 -3.69
CA THR A 613 -20.58 -0.02 -2.34
C THR A 613 -21.84 0.84 -2.36
N ALA A 614 -22.89 0.44 -1.64
CA ALA A 614 -24.21 1.06 -1.75
C ALA A 614 -24.18 2.58 -1.48
N SER A 615 -23.41 3.00 -0.48
CA SER A 615 -23.37 4.38 0.01
C SER A 615 -22.05 5.12 -0.29
N SER A 616 -21.11 4.49 -1.01
CA SER A 616 -19.78 5.04 -1.26
C SER A 616 -19.26 4.78 -2.69
N ASN A 617 -18.46 5.72 -3.19
CA ASN A 617 -17.79 5.68 -4.49
C ASN A 617 -16.29 5.36 -4.35
N LEU A 618 -15.82 5.11 -3.12
CA LEU A 618 -14.41 4.78 -2.87
C LEU A 618 -13.97 3.61 -3.78
N PRO A 619 -12.76 3.66 -4.35
CA PRO A 619 -12.21 2.55 -5.13
C PRO A 619 -12.23 1.28 -4.30
N SER A 620 -12.88 0.25 -4.84
CA SER A 620 -13.10 -1.02 -4.17
C SER A 620 -13.00 -2.14 -5.19
N TYR A 621 -12.21 -3.17 -4.87
CA TYR A 621 -11.93 -4.30 -5.75
C TYR A 621 -11.85 -5.57 -4.91
N SER A 622 -12.35 -6.71 -5.38
CA SER A 622 -12.12 -7.97 -4.66
C SER A 622 -10.61 -8.22 -4.51
N ASN A 623 -10.18 -8.60 -3.31
CA ASN A 623 -8.77 -8.75 -2.96
C ASN A 623 -7.93 -7.49 -3.24
N GLY A 624 -8.50 -6.29 -3.10
CA GLY A 624 -7.88 -5.00 -3.48
C GLY A 624 -6.51 -4.76 -2.86
N PHE A 625 -6.37 -5.05 -1.57
CA PHE A 625 -5.15 -4.84 -0.80
C PHE A 625 -4.79 -6.09 -0.02
N VAL A 626 -3.50 -6.29 0.23
CA VAL A 626 -2.96 -7.36 1.08
C VAL A 626 -2.17 -6.76 2.24
N PHE A 627 -2.27 -7.37 3.41
CA PHE A 627 -1.52 -7.03 4.63
C PHE A 627 -1.34 -8.30 5.47
N GLY A 628 -0.43 -8.27 6.45
CA GLY A 628 -0.14 -9.46 7.24
C GLY A 628 0.45 -9.18 8.62
N VAL A 629 0.39 -10.22 9.46
CA VAL A 629 0.88 -10.27 10.84
C VAL A 629 1.75 -11.51 11.01
N ASN A 630 2.69 -11.48 11.94
CA ASN A 630 3.65 -12.57 12.21
C ASN A 630 4.48 -12.99 10.97
N THR A 631 4.73 -12.07 10.03
CA THR A 631 5.36 -12.34 8.72
C THR A 631 6.87 -12.18 8.72
#